data_AF-A0A259DGG2-F1
#
_entry.id   AF-A0A259DGG2-F1
#
_cell.length_a   1.000
_cell.length_b   1.000
_cell.length_c   1.000
_cell.angle_alpha   90.00
_cell.angle_beta   90.00
_cell.angle_gamma   90.00
#
_symmetry.space_group_name_H-M   'P 1'
#
loop_
_entity.id
_entity.type
_entity.pdbx_description
1 polymer ?
#
loop_
_entity_poly.entity_id
_entity_poly.type
_entity_poly.pdbx_seq_one_letter_code
_entity_poly.pdbx_strand_id
1 'polypeptide(L)'
;MTLGPLMLDVAGTELTDDDRRRLSHPLVGGVILFTRNYRDPAQLEALTADIHSLISAPLLIGVDHEGGRVQRFREGFTRLPSMRTFGEIWNEHPKQAKH
;
A
#
# COMPACT_ATOMS: atom_id res chain seq x y z
N MET A 1 6.73 22.88 -0.28
CA MET A 1 7.83 22.01 -0.72
C MET A 1 7.23 20.88 -1.52
N THR A 2 7.83 20.52 -2.66
CA THR A 2 7.41 19.38 -3.48
C THR A 2 8.01 18.09 -2.91
N LEU A 3 7.27 16.98 -2.98
CA LEU A 3 7.80 15.65 -2.61
C LEU A 3 8.98 15.27 -3.51
N GLY A 4 9.91 14.51 -2.96
CA GLY A 4 11.06 13.98 -3.72
C GLY A 4 10.64 12.98 -4.80
N PRO A 5 11.47 12.73 -5.82
CA PRO A 5 11.09 11.89 -6.96
C PRO A 5 11.20 10.37 -6.69
N LEU A 6 11.75 9.96 -5.54
CA LEU A 6 12.00 8.55 -5.25
C LEU A 6 10.86 7.94 -4.44
N MET A 7 10.46 6.73 -4.87
CA MET A 7 9.60 5.83 -4.10
C MET A 7 10.45 4.67 -3.60
N LEU A 8 10.46 4.43 -2.29
CA LEU A 8 11.21 3.36 -1.65
C LEU A 8 10.28 2.35 -0.99
N ASP A 9 10.82 1.26 -0.46
CA ASP A 9 10.10 0.33 0.41
C ASP A 9 10.78 0.22 1.78
N VAL A 10 10.20 -0.59 2.66
CA VAL A 10 10.79 -0.95 3.96
C VAL A 10 10.83 -2.47 4.12
N ALA A 11 11.70 -2.94 5.02
CA ALA A 11 12.00 -4.37 5.12
C ALA A 11 10.89 -5.18 5.81
N GLY A 12 10.24 -4.62 6.83
CA GLY A 12 9.31 -5.36 7.69
C GLY A 12 8.05 -4.58 8.06
N THR A 13 7.41 -4.99 9.16
CA THR A 13 6.16 -4.43 9.68
C THR A 13 6.36 -3.17 10.52
N GLU A 14 7.60 -2.80 10.82
CA GLU A 14 7.96 -1.67 11.66
C GLU A 14 9.20 -0.98 11.07
N LEU A 15 9.33 0.33 11.29
CA LEU A 15 10.49 1.08 10.82
C LEU A 15 11.69 0.85 11.74
N THR A 16 12.81 0.48 11.15
CA THR A 16 14.12 0.53 11.82
C THR A 16 14.66 1.95 11.81
N ASP A 17 15.68 2.23 12.63
CA ASP A 17 16.36 3.53 12.61
C ASP A 17 16.96 3.85 11.24
N ASP A 18 17.40 2.82 10.50
CA ASP A 18 17.92 3.01 9.15
C ASP A 18 16.82 3.35 8.15
N ASP A 19 15.63 2.75 8.27
CA ASP A 19 14.46 3.14 7.48
C ASP A 19 14.10 4.60 7.76
N ARG A 20 14.01 5.00 9.04
CA ARG A 20 13.70 6.38 9.43
C ARG A 20 14.69 7.37 8.80
N ARG A 21 15.99 7.08 8.90
CA ARG A 21 17.05 7.91 8.29
C ARG A 21 16.91 8.02 6.77
N ARG A 22 16.65 6.91 6.07
CA ARG A 22 16.52 6.90 4.60
C ARG A 22 15.26 7.60 4.14
N LEU A 23 14.12 7.34 4.79
CA LEU A 23 12.82 7.90 4.43
C LEU A 23 12.72 9.41 4.72
N SER A 24 13.47 9.93 5.69
CA SER A 24 13.58 11.37 5.94
C SER A 24 14.46 12.12 4.92
N HIS A 25 15.09 11.43 3.95
CA HIS A 25 15.92 12.07 2.94
C HIS A 25 15.07 12.91 1.97
N PRO A 26 15.47 14.15 1.61
CA PRO A 26 14.64 15.07 0.81
C PRO A 26 14.28 14.59 -0.61
N LEU A 27 14.99 13.59 -1.14
CA LEU A 27 14.67 12.97 -2.43
C LEU A 27 13.62 11.86 -2.35
N VAL A 28 13.23 11.43 -1.15
CA VAL A 28 12.16 10.46 -0.96
C VAL A 28 10.83 11.20 -0.92
N GLY A 29 9.91 10.78 -1.79
CA GLY A 29 8.56 11.32 -1.86
C GLY A 29 7.47 10.30 -1.55
N GLY A 30 7.81 9.02 -1.50
CA GLY A 30 6.83 7.98 -1.18
C GLY A 30 7.42 6.65 -0.75
N VAL A 31 6.53 5.82 -0.22
CA VAL A 31 6.80 4.45 0.23
C VAL A 31 5.79 3.51 -0.43
N ILE A 32 6.25 2.41 -1.02
CA ILE A 32 5.38 1.31 -1.48
C ILE A 32 5.41 0.16 -0.46
N LEU A 33 4.24 -0.32 -0.07
CA LEU A 33 4.07 -1.42 0.87
C LEU A 33 3.82 -2.75 0.14
N PHE A 34 4.39 -3.82 0.69
CA PHE A 34 4.26 -5.20 0.23
C PHE A 34 3.67 -6.09 1.33
N THR A 35 3.40 -7.35 1.00
CA THR A 35 2.90 -8.35 1.97
C THR A 35 3.81 -8.51 3.19
N ARG A 36 5.14 -8.39 3.03
CA ARG A 36 6.09 -8.47 4.17
C ARG A 36 5.96 -7.32 5.16
N ASN A 37 5.27 -6.24 4.79
CA ASN A 37 5.03 -5.07 5.65
C ASN A 37 3.71 -5.18 6.41
N TYR A 38 3.00 -6.30 6.26
CA TYR A 38 1.65 -6.49 6.78
C TYR A 38 1.55 -7.72 7.67
N ARG A 39 0.99 -7.51 8.85
CA ARG A 39 0.56 -8.55 9.79
C ARG A 39 -0.94 -8.51 10.03
N ASP A 40 -1.45 -7.33 10.40
CA ASP A 40 -2.85 -7.08 10.75
C ASP A 40 -3.19 -5.57 10.57
N PRO A 41 -4.48 -5.16 10.57
CA PRO A 41 -4.85 -3.77 10.31
C PRO A 41 -4.30 -2.76 11.33
N ALA A 42 -4.23 -3.15 12.62
CA ALA A 42 -3.74 -2.26 13.68
C ALA A 42 -2.23 -2.01 13.55
N GLN A 43 -1.46 -3.04 13.21
CA GLN A 43 -0.04 -2.90 12.88
C GLN A 43 0.18 -2.03 11.64
N LEU A 44 -0.62 -2.21 10.58
CA LEU A 44 -0.50 -1.40 9.37
C LEU A 44 -0.78 0.08 9.65
N GLU A 45 -1.81 0.37 10.46
CA GLU A 45 -2.11 1.72 10.92
C GLU A 45 -0.90 2.34 11.63
N ALA A 46 -0.30 1.62 12.59
CA ALA A 46 0.89 2.07 13.31
C ALA A 46 2.08 2.33 12.35
N LEU A 47 2.35 1.43 11.41
CA LEU A 47 3.43 1.60 10.43
C LEU A 47 3.21 2.86 9.56
N THR A 48 1.99 3.07 9.06
CA THR A 48 1.68 4.23 8.21
C THR A 48 1.72 5.55 8.99
N ALA A 49 1.29 5.55 10.26
CA ALA A 49 1.41 6.69 11.16
C ALA A 49 2.88 7.03 11.42
N ASP A 50 3.72 6.03 11.68
CA ASP A 50 5.16 6.19 11.85
C ASP A 50 5.82 6.80 10.62
N ILE A 51 5.49 6.31 9.41
CA ILE A 51 6.01 6.85 8.14
C ILE A 51 5.60 8.32 7.95
N HIS A 52 4.33 8.66 8.18
CA HIS A 52 3.85 10.03 8.04
C HIS A 52 4.44 10.99 9.07
N SER A 53 4.91 10.48 10.22
CA SER A 53 5.53 11.30 11.27
C SER A 53 6.95 11.76 10.96
N LEU A 54 7.62 11.16 9.97
CA LEU A 54 9.07 11.36 9.72
C LEU A 54 9.43 12.74 9.18
N ILE A 55 8.52 13.37 8.43
CA ILE A 55 8.75 14.66 7.76
C ILE A 55 7.46 15.49 7.77
N SER A 56 7.60 16.82 7.67
CA SER A 56 6.46 17.73 7.75
C SER A 56 5.49 17.64 6.56
N ALA A 57 5.97 17.23 5.39
CA ALA A 57 5.16 16.94 4.21
C ALA A 57 4.96 15.42 4.11
N PRO A 58 3.77 14.87 4.45
CA PRO A 58 3.58 13.41 4.51
C PRO A 58 3.97 12.72 3.20
N LEU A 59 4.75 11.64 3.30
CA LEU A 59 5.12 10.81 2.17
C LEU A 59 3.89 10.14 1.55
N LEU A 60 3.86 9.99 0.22
CA LEU A 60 2.83 9.18 -0.43
C LEU A 60 3.02 7.71 -0.07
N ILE A 61 1.98 7.04 0.42
CA ILE A 61 2.01 5.60 0.69
C ILE A 61 1.20 4.88 -0.39
N GLY A 62 1.84 3.95 -1.11
CA GLY A 62 1.23 3.13 -2.16
C GLY A 62 1.24 1.64 -1.85
N VAL A 63 0.36 0.87 -2.50
CA VAL A 63 0.28 -0.59 -2.39
C VAL A 63 -0.41 -1.18 -3.63
N ASP A 64 -0.01 -2.39 -4.05
CA ASP A 64 -0.71 -3.13 -5.12
C ASP A 64 -1.90 -3.92 -4.54
N HIS A 65 -3.08 -3.31 -4.56
CA HIS A 65 -4.31 -3.89 -3.99
C HIS A 65 -5.41 -4.09 -5.06
N GLU A 66 -5.04 -4.72 -6.18
CA GLU A 66 -5.92 -4.91 -7.34
C GLU A 66 -7.04 -5.94 -7.12
N GLY A 67 -6.71 -7.04 -6.43
CA GLY A 67 -7.58 -8.20 -6.21
C GLY A 67 -7.12 -9.49 -6.87
N GLY A 68 -7.74 -10.60 -6.47
CA GLY A 68 -7.32 -11.95 -6.83
C GLY A 68 -5.90 -12.24 -6.38
N ARG A 69 -5.00 -12.54 -7.32
CA ARG A 69 -3.60 -12.87 -7.03
C ARG A 69 -2.76 -11.66 -6.57
N VAL A 70 -3.16 -10.44 -6.95
CA VAL A 70 -2.45 -9.20 -6.59
C VAL A 70 -3.23 -8.47 -5.51
N GLN A 71 -3.07 -8.94 -4.28
CA GLN A 71 -3.63 -8.30 -3.09
C GLN A 71 -2.65 -8.52 -1.96
N ARG A 72 -1.98 -7.44 -1.52
CA ARG A 72 -0.91 -7.52 -0.52
C ARG A 72 -1.44 -7.83 0.88
N PHE A 73 -2.55 -7.20 1.27
CA PHE A 73 -3.16 -7.35 2.59
C PHE A 73 -4.42 -8.21 2.46
N ARG A 74 -4.50 -9.32 3.21
CA ARG A 74 -5.54 -10.35 3.04
C ARG A 74 -6.30 -10.62 4.33
N GLU A 75 -5.62 -11.03 5.38
CA GLU A 75 -6.24 -11.20 6.69
C GLU A 75 -6.77 -9.85 7.17
N GLY A 76 -7.95 -9.79 7.79
CA GLY A 76 -8.58 -8.53 8.19
C GLY A 76 -9.06 -7.62 7.04
N PHE A 77 -8.93 -8.02 5.78
CA PHE A 77 -9.42 -7.29 4.61
C PHE A 77 -10.41 -8.14 3.80
N THR A 78 -11.30 -7.48 3.07
CA THR A 78 -12.12 -8.16 2.05
C THR A 78 -11.21 -8.78 0.99
N ARG A 79 -11.44 -10.05 0.66
CA ARG A 79 -10.77 -10.70 -0.48
C ARG A 79 -11.41 -10.18 -1.76
N LEU A 80 -10.69 -9.32 -2.47
CA LEU A 80 -11.18 -8.75 -3.72
C LEU A 80 -11.09 -9.81 -4.83
N PRO A 81 -12.12 -9.95 -5.69
CA PRO A 81 -12.03 -10.82 -6.85
C PRO A 81 -11.00 -10.27 -7.86
N SER A 82 -10.56 -11.11 -8.79
CA SER A 82 -9.69 -10.64 -9.87
C SER A 82 -10.46 -9.74 -10.83
N MET A 83 -9.78 -8.79 -11.49
CA MET A 83 -10.43 -7.94 -12.50
C MET A 83 -11.05 -8.73 -13.67
N ARG A 84 -10.53 -9.92 -13.97
CA ARG A 84 -11.13 -10.84 -14.96
C ARG A 84 -12.55 -11.24 -14.60
N THR A 85 -12.85 -11.43 -13.32
CA THR A 85 -14.17 -11.83 -12.84
C THR A 85 -15.23 -10.79 -13.24
N PHE A 86 -14.90 -9.50 -13.21
CA PHE A 86 -15.82 -8.46 -13.71
C PHE A 86 -16.00 -8.51 -15.22
N GLY A 87 -14.97 -8.89 -15.98
CA GLY A 87 -15.08 -9.11 -17.43
C GLY A 87 -15.99 -10.30 -17.79
N GLU A 88 -15.94 -11.37 -17.00
CA GLU A 88 -16.83 -12.53 -17.16
C GLU A 88 -18.29 -12.15 -16.88
N ILE A 89 -18.52 -11.44 -15.76
CA ILE A 89 -19.86 -10.91 -15.44
C ILE A 89 -20.33 -9.94 -16.53
N TRP A 90 -19.45 -9.12 -17.09
CA TRP A 90 -19.83 -8.19 -18.16
C TRP A 90 -20.36 -8.93 -19.39
N ASN A 91 -19.72 -10.04 -19.77
CA ASN A 91 -20.11 -10.81 -20.94
C ASN A 91 -21.51 -11.43 -20.80
N GLU A 92 -21.89 -11.85 -19.60
CA GLU A 92 -23.18 -12.48 -19.33
C GLU A 92 -24.27 -11.50 -18.88
N HIS A 93 -23.89 -10.54 -18.03
CA HIS A 93 -24.78 -9.61 -17.33
C HIS A 93 -24.19 -8.18 -17.31
N PRO A 94 -24.15 -7.45 -18.44
CA PRO A 94 -23.46 -6.15 -18.56
C PRO A 94 -23.90 -5.09 -17.53
N LYS A 95 -25.17 -5.13 -17.08
CA LYS A 95 -25.70 -4.20 -16.08
C LYS A 95 -25.25 -4.50 -14.65
N GLN A 96 -24.78 -5.72 -14.38
CA GLN A 96 -24.31 -6.17 -13.06
C GLN A 96 -22.79 -6.15 -12.94
N ALA A 97 -22.06 -5.93 -14.04
CA ALA A 97 -20.60 -5.81 -14.06
C ALA A 97 -20.12 -4.42 -13.65
N LYS A 98 -20.52 -3.98 -12.45
CA LYS A 98 -20.10 -2.73 -11.84
C LYS A 98 -19.83 -2.94 -10.35
N HIS A 99 -18.84 -2.24 -9.83
CA HIS A 99 -18.63 -2.06 -8.39
C HIS A 99 -19.66 -1.07 -7.84
#